data_AF-A0A2D4F312-F1
#
_entry.id   AF-A0A2D4F312-F1
#
_cell.length_a   1.000
_cell.length_b   1.000
_cell.length_c   1.000
_cell.angle_alpha   90.00
_cell.angle_beta   90.00
_cell.angle_gamma   90.00
#
_symmetry.space_group_name_H-M   'P 1'
#
loop_
_entity.id
_entity.type
_entity.pdbx_description
1 polymer ?
#
loop_
_entity_poly.entity_id
_entity_poly.type
_entity_poly.pdbx_seq_one_letter_code
_entity_poly.pdbx_strand_id
1 'polypeptide(L)'
;NLILRSFSGNIKLLTTAYKTFARPILKYSSSVWNLHCISDINTLERVQKYFTRRVLHSSACNRVPYITRLEILGLDNLELRRLQLDLSVAHKIICCNVLPVNDYFSFNHNNR
;
A
#
# COMPACT_ATOMS: atom_id res chain seq x y z
N ASN A 1 -4.51 14.55 9.28
CA ASN A 1 -5.24 15.66 8.62
C ASN A 1 -4.37 16.85 8.19
N LEU A 2 -3.02 16.81 8.33
CA LEU A 2 -2.14 17.94 7.93
C LEU A 2 -1.97 18.06 6.41
N ILE A 3 -1.72 16.96 5.69
CA ILE A 3 -1.43 16.97 4.24
C ILE A 3 -2.58 17.60 3.42
N LEU A 4 -3.83 17.27 3.75
CA LEU A 4 -5.00 17.81 3.04
C LEU A 4 -5.22 19.31 3.31
N ARG A 5 -4.75 19.82 4.45
CA ARG A 5 -4.93 21.21 4.87
C ARG A 5 -3.81 22.13 4.36
N SER A 6 -2.61 21.59 4.15
CA SER A 6 -1.44 22.36 3.70
C SER A 6 -1.34 22.54 2.18
N PHE A 7 -1.98 21.68 1.37
CA PHE A 7 -1.80 21.68 -0.10
C PHE A 7 -3.12 21.79 -0.87
N SER A 8 -4.10 22.53 -0.34
CA SER A 8 -5.41 22.73 -0.96
C SER A 8 -5.27 23.32 -2.37
N GLY A 9 -5.59 22.53 -3.40
CA GLY A 9 -5.70 22.98 -4.80
C GLY A 9 -4.80 22.25 -5.80
N ASN A 10 -3.68 21.66 -5.38
CA ASN A 10 -2.74 20.99 -6.29
C ASN A 10 -2.79 19.46 -6.14
N ILE A 11 -3.62 18.80 -6.95
CA ILE A 11 -3.80 17.34 -6.97
C ILE A 11 -2.46 16.60 -7.14
N LYS A 12 -1.58 17.12 -8.01
CA LYS A 12 -0.24 16.56 -8.24
C LYS A 12 0.62 16.61 -6.97
N LEU A 13 0.68 17.75 -6.28
CA LEU A 13 1.46 17.91 -5.05
C LEU A 13 0.91 17.03 -3.91
N LEU A 14 -0.42 16.96 -3.76
CA LEU A 14 -1.08 16.09 -2.79
C LEU A 14 -0.74 14.62 -3.03
N THR A 15 -0.76 14.19 -4.30
CA THR A 15 -0.42 12.83 -4.71
C THR A 15 1.05 12.53 -4.41
N THR A 16 1.97 13.45 -4.72
CA THR A 16 3.39 13.30 -4.41
C THR A 16 3.63 13.23 -2.91
N ALA A 17 3.04 14.13 -2.12
CA ALA A 17 3.15 14.10 -0.67
C ALA A 17 2.60 12.80 -0.08
N TYR A 18 1.48 12.29 -0.59
CA TYR A 18 0.96 10.98 -0.20
C TYR A 18 1.93 9.85 -0.53
N LYS A 19 2.52 9.84 -1.73
CA LYS A 19 3.52 8.85 -2.14
C LYS A 19 4.79 8.89 -1.28
N THR A 20 5.24 10.07 -0.87
CA THR A 20 6.47 10.25 -0.09
C THR A 20 6.28 9.98 1.39
N PHE A 21 5.19 10.45 2.01
CA PHE A 21 5.02 10.39 3.47
C PHE A 21 4.04 9.30 3.92
N ALA A 22 2.87 9.21 3.29
CA ALA A 22 1.84 8.28 3.73
C ALA A 22 2.09 6.85 3.24
N ARG A 23 2.59 6.69 2.00
CA ARG A 23 2.81 5.37 1.38
C ARG A 23 3.84 4.52 2.15
N PRO A 24 4.97 5.05 2.65
CA PRO A 24 5.89 4.27 3.48
C PRO A 24 5.28 3.81 4.80
N ILE A 25 4.48 4.65 5.46
CA ILE A 25 3.83 4.31 6.73
C ILE A 25 2.84 3.15 6.52
N LEU A 26 2.00 3.25 5.48
CA LEU A 26 1.04 2.20 5.11
C LEU A 26 1.72 0.89 4.65
N LYS A 27 2.96 0.98 4.14
CA LYS A 27 3.77 -0.18 3.78
C LYS A 27 4.46 -0.79 4.98
N TYR A 28 5.00 0.00 5.90
CA TYR A 28 5.70 -0.51 7.08
C TYR A 28 4.75 -1.25 8.03
N SER A 29 3.51 -0.78 8.16
CA SER A 29 2.47 -1.53 8.85
C SER A 29 2.22 -2.91 8.21
N SER A 30 2.62 -3.16 6.98
CA SER A 30 2.51 -4.51 6.40
C SER A 30 3.34 -5.58 7.11
N SER A 31 4.53 -5.20 7.59
CA SER A 31 5.47 -6.16 8.17
C SER A 31 5.15 -6.48 9.63
N VAL A 32 4.54 -5.53 10.35
CA VAL A 32 4.14 -5.69 11.76
C VAL A 32 2.75 -6.31 11.87
N TRP A 33 1.85 -5.93 10.96
CA TRP A 33 0.49 -6.46 10.87
C TRP A 33 0.51 -7.62 9.88
N ASN A 34 0.95 -8.76 10.39
CA ASN A 34 1.06 -10.01 9.65
C ASN A 34 -0.18 -10.22 8.77
N LEU A 35 0.05 -10.34 7.46
CA LEU A 35 -0.91 -10.17 6.38
C LEU A 35 -1.92 -11.32 6.21
N HIS A 36 -2.15 -12.11 7.24
CA HIS A 36 -3.13 -13.19 7.18
C HIS A 36 -4.57 -12.70 7.40
N CYS A 37 -4.76 -11.48 7.90
CA CYS A 37 -6.10 -10.94 8.17
C CYS A 37 -6.60 -9.98 7.07
N ILE A 38 -7.63 -10.42 6.33
CA ILE A 38 -8.31 -9.65 5.28
C ILE A 38 -8.89 -8.31 5.83
N SER A 39 -9.20 -8.24 7.12
CA SER A 39 -9.68 -7.03 7.79
C SER A 39 -8.65 -5.90 7.79
N ASP A 40 -7.38 -6.21 8.04
CA ASP A 40 -6.30 -5.21 8.14
C ASP A 40 -5.97 -4.66 6.76
N ILE A 41 -5.99 -5.55 5.76
CA ILE A 41 -5.89 -5.18 4.35
C ILE A 41 -6.98 -4.17 3.97
N ASN A 42 -8.24 -4.49 4.28
CA ASN A 42 -9.36 -3.60 4.01
C ASN A 42 -9.25 -2.27 4.75
N THR A 43 -8.72 -2.27 5.97
CA THR A 43 -8.54 -1.06 6.77
C THR A 43 -7.50 -0.13 6.14
N LEU A 44 -6.38 -0.67 5.65
CA LEU A 44 -5.37 0.10 4.94
C LEU A 44 -5.92 0.64 3.61
N GLU A 45 -6.68 -0.18 2.88
CA GLU A 45 -7.31 0.25 1.64
C GLU A 45 -8.39 1.33 1.86
N ARG A 46 -9.06 1.33 3.02
CA ARG A 46 -10.00 2.39 3.42
C ARG A 46 -9.30 3.74 3.56
N VAL A 47 -8.06 3.78 4.04
CA VAL A 47 -7.27 5.03 4.12
C VAL A 47 -7.00 5.59 2.73
N GLN A 48 -6.56 4.75 1.79
CA GLN A 48 -6.34 5.15 0.41
C GLN A 48 -7.64 5.59 -0.29
N LYS A 49 -8.73 4.84 -0.11
CA LYS A 49 -10.07 5.20 -0.61
C LYS A 49 -10.55 6.55 -0.04
N TYR A 50 -10.27 6.83 1.23
CA TYR A 50 -10.60 8.12 1.84
C TYR A 50 -9.77 9.27 1.26
N PHE A 51 -8.46 9.07 1.13
CA PHE A 51 -7.57 10.07 0.53
C PHE A 51 -7.97 10.40 -0.92
N THR A 52 -8.13 9.38 -1.77
CA THR A 52 -8.52 9.57 -3.18
C THR A 52 -9.86 10.28 -3.32
N ARG A 53 -10.85 9.94 -2.48
CA ARG A 53 -12.13 10.67 -2.41
C ARG A 53 -11.94 12.14 -2.03
N ARG A 54 -11.16 12.43 -0.99
CA ARG A 54 -10.93 13.81 -0.52
C ARG A 54 -10.21 14.65 -1.57
N VAL A 55 -9.21 14.11 -2.25
CA VAL A 55 -8.45 14.83 -3.28
C VAL A 55 -9.29 15.12 -4.52
N LEU A 56 -10.14 14.17 -4.93
CA LEU A 56 -11.03 14.31 -6.09
C LEU A 56 -12.41 14.89 -5.75
N HIS A 57 -12.65 15.26 -4.49
CA HIS A 57 -13.93 15.81 -4.04
C HIS A 57 -14.26 17.13 -4.75
N SER A 58 -13.24 17.94 -5.03
CA SER A 58 -13.35 19.21 -5.75
C SER A 58 -13.44 19.03 -7.27
N SER A 59 -13.38 17.79 -7.77
CA SER A 59 -13.41 17.46 -9.19
C SER A 59 -14.75 16.79 -9.55
N ALA A 60 -15.23 16.94 -10.79
CA ALA A 60 -16.42 16.23 -11.28
C ALA A 60 -16.31 14.68 -11.18
N CYS A 61 -15.11 14.16 -10.89
CA CYS A 61 -14.81 12.75 -10.67
C CYS A 61 -15.23 12.18 -9.30
N ASN A 62 -15.97 12.89 -8.44
CA ASN A 62 -16.37 12.35 -7.14
C ASN A 62 -17.19 11.02 -7.25
N ARG A 63 -17.91 10.82 -8.36
CA ARG A 63 -18.74 9.62 -8.62
C ARG A 63 -18.01 8.49 -9.36
N VAL A 64 -16.73 8.63 -9.70
CA VAL A 64 -16.02 7.59 -10.46
C VAL A 64 -15.61 6.41 -9.56
N PRO A 65 -15.59 5.18 -10.10
CA PRO A 65 -15.20 4.00 -9.34
C PRO A 65 -13.75 4.12 -8.84
N TYR A 66 -13.45 3.37 -7.78
CA TYR A 66 -12.17 3.47 -7.07
C TYR A 66 -10.96 3.25 -7.97
N ILE A 67 -11.03 2.26 -8.86
CA ILE A 67 -9.94 1.95 -9.81
C ILE A 67 -9.66 3.15 -10.73
N THR A 68 -10.69 3.77 -11.28
CA THR A 68 -10.52 4.98 -12.11
C THR A 68 -9.95 6.15 -11.31
N ARG A 69 -10.30 6.30 -10.02
CA ARG A 69 -9.65 7.31 -9.16
C ARG A 69 -8.16 7.05 -8.97
N LEU A 70 -7.76 5.79 -8.88
CA LEU A 70 -6.35 5.40 -8.77
C LEU A 70 -5.59 5.72 -10.05
N GLU A 71 -6.16 5.44 -11.22
CA GLU A 71 -5.58 5.77 -12.52
C GLU A 71 -5.39 7.29 -12.68
N ILE A 72 -6.42 8.09 -12.35
CA ILE A 72 -6.35 9.56 -12.41
C ILE A 72 -5.22 10.10 -11.52
N LEU A 73 -5.00 9.48 -10.35
CA LEU A 73 -3.97 9.88 -9.40
C LEU A 73 -2.62 9.16 -9.63
N GLY A 74 -2.54 8.24 -10.60
CA GLY A 74 -1.37 7.39 -10.84
C GLY A 74 -0.92 6.64 -9.57
N LEU A 75 -1.86 6.04 -8.85
CA LEU A 75 -1.63 5.24 -7.64
C LEU A 75 -1.95 3.77 -7.91
N ASP A 76 -1.18 2.86 -7.33
CA ASP A 76 -1.48 1.41 -7.39
C ASP A 76 -2.26 0.96 -6.15
N ASN A 77 -2.94 -0.18 -6.25
CA ASN A 77 -3.48 -0.89 -5.08
C ASN A 77 -2.38 -1.16 -4.05
N LEU A 78 -2.70 -0.95 -2.77
CA LEU A 78 -1.75 -1.23 -1.69
C LEU A 78 -1.49 -2.73 -1.57
N GLU A 79 -2.52 -3.56 -1.77
CA GLU A 79 -2.43 -5.03 -1.77
C GLU A 79 -1.38 -5.54 -2.73
N LEU A 80 -1.50 -5.22 -4.02
CA LEU A 80 -0.56 -5.65 -5.05
C LEU A 80 0.87 -5.20 -4.72
N ARG A 81 1.01 -3.97 -4.22
CA ARG A 81 2.34 -3.43 -3.89
C ARG A 81 2.95 -4.11 -2.66
N ARG A 82 2.15 -4.52 -1.68
CA ARG A 82 2.60 -5.29 -0.51
C ARG A 82 3.01 -6.68 -0.91
N LEU A 83 2.22 -7.38 -1.72
CA LEU A 83 2.57 -8.69 -2.28
C LEU A 83 3.92 -8.68 -3.01
N GLN A 84 4.18 -7.65 -3.83
CA GLN A 84 5.48 -7.47 -4.49
C GLN A 84 6.63 -7.27 -3.51
N LEU A 85 6.41 -6.52 -2.43
CA LEU A 85 7.42 -6.28 -1.40
C LEU A 85 7.68 -7.56 -0.60
N ASP A 86 6.64 -8.26 -0.19
CA ASP A 86 6.74 -9.50 0.57
C ASP A 86 7.48 -10.56 -0.25
N LEU A 87 7.17 -10.69 -1.55
CA LEU A 87 7.90 -11.57 -2.47
C LEU A 87 9.38 -11.14 -2.60
N SER A 88 9.66 -9.84 -2.69
CA SER A 88 11.03 -9.33 -2.76
C SER A 88 11.82 -9.62 -1.49
N VAL A 89 11.18 -9.48 -0.31
CA VAL A 89 11.78 -9.80 0.99
C VAL A 89 12.01 -11.30 1.12
N ALA A 90 11.01 -12.12 0.81
CA ALA A 90 11.12 -13.58 0.82
C ALA A 90 12.26 -14.06 -0.10
N HIS A 91 12.34 -13.53 -1.33
CA HIS A 91 13.43 -13.84 -2.26
C HIS A 91 14.81 -13.44 -1.69
N LYS A 92 14.92 -12.28 -1.04
CA LYS A 92 16.18 -11.86 -0.40
C LYS A 92 16.56 -12.75 0.78
N ILE A 93 15.59 -13.21 1.57
CA ILE A 93 15.86 -14.11 2.69
C ILE A 93 16.32 -15.47 2.16
N ILE A 94 15.63 -16.03 1.16
CA ILE A 94 15.91 -17.36 0.61
C ILE A 94 17.18 -17.39 -0.24
N CYS A 95 17.37 -16.42 -1.14
CA CYS A 95 18.45 -16.45 -2.13
C CYS A 95 19.69 -15.65 -1.73
N CYS A 96 19.55 -14.67 -0.84
CA CYS A 96 20.65 -13.79 -0.45
C CYS A 96 21.07 -13.94 1.02
N ASN A 97 20.48 -14.90 1.77
CA ASN A 97 20.79 -15.20 3.18
C ASN A 97 20.85 -13.96 4.09
N VAL A 98 20.03 -12.94 3.82
CA VAL A 98 20.03 -11.69 4.59
C VAL A 98 19.58 -11.90 6.03
N LEU A 99 18.80 -12.96 6.30
CA LEU A 99 18.34 -13.39 7.62
C LEU A 99 18.43 -14.93 7.72
N PRO A 100 18.58 -15.49 8.94
CA PRO A 100 18.57 -16.94 9.14
C PRO A 100 17.22 -17.53 8.71
N VAL A 101 17.23 -18.27 7.61
CA VAL A 101 16.01 -18.76 6.93
C VAL A 101 15.16 -19.68 7.83
N ASN A 102 15.81 -20.50 8.67
CA ASN A 102 15.15 -21.47 9.53
C ASN A 102 14.26 -20.85 10.63
N ASP A 103 14.49 -19.60 11.01
CA ASP A 103 13.68 -18.94 12.05
C ASP A 103 12.35 -18.39 11.49
N TYR A 104 12.27 -18.22 10.16
CA TYR A 104 11.15 -17.53 9.50
C TYR A 104 10.42 -18.38 8.45
N PHE A 105 11.08 -19.37 7.86
CA PHE A 105 10.51 -20.21 6.80
C PHE A 105 10.67 -21.68 7.13
N SER A 106 9.54 -22.37 7.28
CA SER A 106 9.48 -23.83 7.26
C SER A 106 9.23 -24.27 5.81
N PHE A 107 10.25 -24.79 5.13
CA PHE A 107 10.03 -25.38 3.82
C PHE A 107 9.19 -26.65 3.99
N ASN A 108 7.93 -26.58 3.56
CA ASN A 108 7.06 -27.75 3.56
C ASN A 108 7.50 -28.67 2.42
N HIS A 109 8.29 -29.69 2.75
CA HIS A 109 8.70 -30.74 1.82
C HIS A 109 7.53 -31.71 1.61
N ASN A 110 6.43 -31.22 1.05
CA ASN A 110 5.37 -32.08 0.55
C ASN A 110 5.85 -32.68 -0.77
N ASN A 111 6.60 -33.77 -0.63
CA ASN A 111 7.01 -34.64 -1.71
C ASN A 111 5.73 -35.22 -2.34
N ARG A 112 5.41 -34.80 -3.56
CA ARG A 112 4.37 -35.42 -4.38
C ARG A 112 5.01 -35.99 -5.63
#